data_AF-A0A6I9PIZ7-F1
#
_entry.id   AF-A0A6I9PIZ7-F1
#
_cell.length_a   1.000
_cell.length_b   1.000
_cell.length_c   1.000
_cell.angle_alpha   90.00
_cell.angle_beta   90.00
_cell.angle_gamma   90.00
#
_symmetry.space_group_name_H-M   'P 1'
#
loop_
_entity.id
_entity.type
_entity.pdbx_description
1 polymer ?
#
loop_
_entity_poly.entity_id
_entity_poly.type
_entity_poly.pdbx_seq_one_letter_code
_entity_poly.pdbx_strand_id
1 'polypeptide(L)'
;NTAGMLTRRASYSRLHQSVYLVPVVITDGDYPMQSSTGTLTVRVCTCDREGNMELCNAEALSSSPGLSTGALIAILLCAIILLNPLHKPDTWTRQETS
;
A
#
# COMPACT_ATOMS: atom_id res chain seq x y z
N ASN A 1 17.20 18.02 -23.04
CA ASN A 1 17.66 17.20 -21.90
C ASN A 1 16.62 16.13 -21.59
N THR A 2 16.74 14.98 -22.26
CA THR A 2 15.86 13.82 -22.01
C THR A 2 16.76 12.60 -21.85
N ALA A 3 16.49 11.79 -20.83
CA ALA A 3 17.20 10.54 -20.57
C ALA A 3 16.20 9.38 -20.65
N GLY A 4 16.64 8.25 -21.21
CA GLY A 4 15.87 7.02 -21.29
C GLY A 4 16.42 5.96 -20.35
N MET A 5 15.55 5.08 -19.86
CA MET A 5 15.93 3.92 -19.07
C MET A 5 15.60 2.66 -19.86
N LEU A 6 16.55 1.73 -19.93
CA LEU A 6 16.37 0.41 -20.54
C LEU A 6 16.80 -0.66 -19.54
N THR A 7 16.10 -1.78 -19.55
CA THR A 7 16.48 -2.94 -18.76
C THR A 7 17.58 -3.73 -19.47
N ARG A 8 18.57 -4.21 -18.73
CA ARG A 8 19.66 -5.04 -19.29
C ARG A 8 19.30 -6.52 -19.35
N ARG A 9 18.37 -6.96 -18.51
CA ARG A 9 17.96 -8.37 -18.38
C ARG A 9 16.57 -8.55 -18.95
N ALA A 10 16.32 -9.73 -19.51
CA ALA A 10 15.01 -10.10 -20.05
C ALA A 10 13.95 -10.30 -18.96
N SER A 11 14.36 -10.61 -17.71
CA SER A 11 13.43 -10.87 -16.62
C SER A 11 14.00 -10.46 -15.27
N TYR A 12 13.10 -10.08 -14.37
CA TYR A 12 13.39 -9.70 -13.00
C TYR A 12 12.47 -10.48 -12.06
N SER A 13 13.02 -11.00 -10.97
CA SER A 13 12.25 -11.72 -9.95
C SER A 13 12.24 -10.91 -8.66
N ARG A 14 11.05 -10.58 -8.20
CA ARG A 14 10.82 -9.89 -6.91
C ARG A 14 11.37 -10.69 -5.73
N LEU A 15 11.35 -12.02 -5.83
CA LEU A 15 11.86 -12.92 -4.80
C LEU A 15 13.38 -12.83 -4.63
N HIS A 16 14.09 -12.49 -5.72
CA HIS A 16 15.54 -12.31 -5.67
C HIS A 16 15.90 -10.88 -5.27
N GLN A 17 15.27 -9.89 -5.91
CA GLN A 17 15.47 -8.49 -5.60
C GLN A 17 14.27 -7.66 -6.09
N SER A 18 13.60 -6.97 -5.16
CA SER A 18 12.40 -6.19 -5.43
C SER A 18 12.67 -4.70 -5.66
N VAL A 19 13.84 -4.19 -5.24
CA VAL A 19 14.22 -2.77 -5.34
C VAL A 19 15.65 -2.65 -5.85
N TYR A 20 15.87 -1.77 -6.83
CA TYR A 20 17.16 -1.40 -7.39
C TYR A 20 17.38 0.10 -7.19
N LEU A 21 18.51 0.48 -6.60
CA LEU A 21 18.94 1.88 -6.47
C LEU A 21 19.95 2.17 -7.58
N VAL A 22 19.58 3.05 -8.51
CA VAL A 22 20.37 3.36 -9.70
C VAL A 22 20.92 4.79 -9.55
N PRO A 23 22.23 5.00 -9.42
CA PRO A 23 22.81 6.34 -9.41
C PRO A 23 22.66 6.98 -10.78
N VAL A 24 22.24 8.25 -10.81
CA VAL A 24 22.10 9.06 -12.03
C VAL A 24 23.01 10.25 -11.90
N VAL A 25 23.99 10.35 -12.81
CA VAL A 25 24.93 11.49 -12.85
C VAL A 25 24.50 12.45 -13.95
N ILE A 26 24.37 13.72 -13.59
CA ILE A 26 24.07 14.82 -14.51
C ILE A 26 25.32 15.70 -14.54
N THR A 27 25.81 16.02 -15.74
CA THR A 27 26.98 16.86 -15.97
C THR A 27 26.58 18.08 -16.80
N ASP A 28 27.19 19.23 -16.53
CA ASP A 28 27.14 20.37 -17.45
C ASP A 28 28.20 20.24 -18.56
N GLY A 29 28.07 21.06 -19.59
CA GLY A 29 29.01 21.11 -20.71
C GLY A 29 30.08 22.21 -20.58
N ASP A 30 30.17 22.85 -19.40
CA ASP A 30 31.02 24.02 -19.18
C ASP A 30 32.41 23.63 -18.62
N TYR A 31 33.29 24.64 -18.48
CA TYR A 31 34.61 24.45 -17.86
C TYR A 31 34.83 25.46 -16.71
N PRO A 32 35.15 25.00 -15.50
CA PRO A 32 35.29 23.61 -15.09
C PRO A 32 33.93 22.88 -15.07
N MET A 33 33.93 21.63 -15.51
CA MET A 33 32.71 20.83 -15.55
C MET A 33 32.20 20.56 -14.14
N GLN A 34 30.90 20.68 -13.94
CA GLN A 34 30.24 20.34 -12.69
C GLN A 34 29.30 19.16 -12.89
N SER A 35 29.16 18.35 -11.84
CA SER A 35 28.25 17.21 -11.85
C SER A 35 27.45 17.10 -10.57
N SER A 36 26.24 16.56 -10.71
CA SER A 36 25.36 16.20 -9.61
C SER A 36 24.99 14.73 -9.72
N THR A 37 24.91 14.03 -8.59
CA THR A 37 24.53 12.62 -8.54
C THR A 37 23.22 12.47 -7.76
N GLY A 38 22.18 11.99 -8.43
CA GLY A 38 20.92 11.56 -7.83
C GLY A 38 20.84 10.05 -7.71
N THR A 39 19.86 9.55 -6.96
CA THR A 39 19.54 8.11 -6.89
C THR A 39 18.12 7.89 -7.37
N LEU A 40 17.96 6.94 -8.29
CA LEU A 40 16.68 6.54 -8.86
C LEU A 40 16.29 5.16 -8.34
N THR A 41 15.14 5.10 -7.66
CA THR A 41 14.62 3.85 -7.08
C THR A 41 13.70 3.16 -8.08
N VAL A 42 14.09 1.95 -8.52
CA VAL A 42 13.31 1.12 -9.43
C VAL A 42 12.76 -0.08 -8.66
N ARG A 43 11.44 -0.29 -8.70
CA ARG A 43 10.79 -1.45 -8.08
C ARG A 43 10.42 -2.49 -9.13
N VAL A 44 10.64 -3.77 -8.80
CA VAL A 44 10.16 -4.91 -9.59
C VAL A 44 8.78 -5.28 -9.10
N CYS A 45 7.85 -5.42 -10.03
CA CYS A 45 6.46 -5.72 -9.77
C CYS A 45 5.99 -6.85 -10.67
N THR A 46 4.95 -7.56 -10.24
CA THR A 46 4.25 -8.51 -11.10
C THR A 46 3.25 -7.74 -11.93
N CYS A 47 3.18 -8.06 -13.21
CA CYS A 47 2.26 -7.47 -14.16
C CYS A 47 1.33 -8.54 -14.74
N ASP A 48 0.14 -8.13 -15.17
CA ASP A 48 -0.74 -8.95 -15.99
C ASP A 48 -0.23 -9.08 -17.45
N ARG A 49 -1.01 -9.74 -18.30
CA ARG A 49 -0.66 -9.96 -19.71
C ARG A 49 -0.71 -8.69 -20.56
N GLU A 50 -1.49 -7.71 -20.12
CA GLU A 50 -1.64 -6.40 -20.75
C GLU A 50 -0.56 -5.40 -20.28
N GLY A 51 0.27 -5.82 -19.32
CA GLY A 51 1.34 -5.01 -18.73
C GLY A 51 0.89 -4.12 -17.58
N ASN A 52 -0.35 -4.26 -17.11
CA ASN A 52 -0.82 -3.55 -15.93
C ASN A 52 -0.19 -4.14 -14.67
N MET A 53 0.04 -3.27 -13.70
CA MET A 53 0.71 -3.60 -12.46
C MET A 53 -0.26 -4.25 -11.47
N GLU A 54 0.02 -5.50 -11.09
CA GLU A 54 -0.81 -6.26 -10.15
C GLU A 54 -0.34 -6.11 -8.71
N LEU A 55 0.97 -6.29 -8.46
CA LEU A 55 1.56 -6.21 -7.12
C LEU A 55 2.92 -5.51 -7.16
N CYS A 56 2.92 -4.23 -6.79
CA CYS A 56 4.10 -3.56 -6.28
C CYS A 56 3.90 -3.38 -4.78
N ASN A 57 4.54 -4.20 -3.95
CA ASN A 57 4.62 -3.82 -2.54
C ASN A 57 5.44 -2.51 -2.48
N ALA A 58 4.74 -1.37 -2.41
CA ALA A 58 5.08 -0.40 -1.38
C ALA A 58 5.20 -1.21 -0.09
N GLU A 59 6.10 -0.84 0.81
CA GLU A 59 5.95 -1.25 2.19
C GLU A 59 4.48 -1.14 2.65
N ALA A 60 3.70 -2.21 2.47
CA ALA A 60 2.73 -2.61 3.44
C ALA A 60 3.60 -2.86 4.66
N LEU A 61 3.87 -1.79 5.40
CA LEU A 61 3.56 -1.80 6.81
C LEU A 61 2.48 -2.84 6.96
N SER A 62 2.89 -3.93 7.55
CA SER A 62 2.07 -4.96 8.12
C SER A 62 1.09 -4.34 9.13
N SER A 63 0.23 -3.41 8.69
CA SER A 63 -1.18 -3.67 8.86
C SER A 63 -1.45 -4.92 8.04
N SER A 64 -1.30 -6.06 8.73
CA SER A 64 -2.44 -6.98 8.78
C SER A 64 -3.73 -6.14 8.64
N PRO A 65 -4.75 -6.57 7.90
CA PRO A 65 -6.09 -6.03 8.13
C PRO A 65 -6.51 -6.43 9.57
N GLY A 66 -5.80 -5.91 10.57
CA GLY A 66 -6.15 -5.91 11.95
C GLY A 66 -7.29 -4.93 11.99
N LEU A 67 -8.49 -5.48 11.96
CA LEU A 67 -9.69 -4.77 12.37
C LEU A 67 -9.28 -3.92 13.58
N SER A 68 -9.36 -2.59 13.43
CA SER A 68 -9.07 -1.66 14.51
C SER A 68 -9.76 -2.15 15.77
N THR A 69 -9.18 -1.92 16.95
CA THR A 69 -9.79 -2.30 18.22
C THR A 69 -11.26 -1.85 18.32
N GLY A 70 -11.59 -0.71 17.68
CA GLY A 70 -12.97 -0.23 17.55
C GLY A 70 -13.88 -1.10 16.68
N ALA A 71 -13.37 -1.66 15.59
CA ALA A 71 -14.13 -2.59 14.74
C ALA A 71 -14.42 -3.91 15.46
N LEU A 72 -13.49 -4.40 16.27
CA LEU A 72 -13.70 -5.58 17.12
C LEU A 72 -14.78 -5.33 18.17
N ILE A 73 -14.75 -4.17 18.84
CA ILE A 73 -15.79 -3.77 19.81
C ILE A 73 -17.16 -3.68 19.12
N ALA A 74 -17.24 -3.04 17.95
CA ALA A 74 -18.49 -2.90 17.20
C ALA A 74 -19.09 -4.26 16.81
N ILE A 75 -18.27 -5.20 16.33
CA ILE A 75 -18.72 -6.56 15.96
C ILE A 75 -19.24 -7.33 17.18
N LEU A 76 -18.53 -7.27 18.31
CA LEU A 76 -18.95 -7.92 19.55
C LEU A 76 -20.28 -7.36 20.05
N LEU A 77 -20.43 -6.03 20.07
CA LEU A 77 -21.69 -5.38 20.45
C LEU A 77 -22.84 -5.77 19.51
N CYS A 78 -22.60 -5.80 18.20
CA CYS A 78 -23.60 -6.24 17.22
C CYS A 78 -24.05 -7.69 17.48
N ALA A 79 -23.10 -8.60 17.72
CA ALA A 79 -23.41 -9.99 18.04
C ALA A 79 -24.22 -10.12 19.34
N ILE A 80 -23.88 -9.37 20.39
CA ILE A 80 -24.62 -9.37 21.66
C ILE A 80 -26.06 -8.86 21.45
N ILE A 81 -26.24 -7.76 20.71
CA ILE A 81 -27.57 -7.18 20.42
C ILE A 81 -28.42 -8.14 19.59
N LEU A 82 -27.83 -8.81 18.61
CA LEU A 82 -28.55 -9.74 17.72
C LEU A 82 -28.84 -11.10 18.37
N LEU A 83 -27.93 -11.62 19.20
CA LEU A 83 -28.03 -12.94 19.83
C LEU A 83 -28.76 -12.92 21.17
N ASN A 84 -28.83 -11.77 21.85
CA ASN A 84 -29.65 -11.61 23.04
C ASN A 84 -30.88 -10.74 22.74
N PRO A 85 -32.00 -11.31 22.25
CA PRO A 85 -33.29 -10.61 22.23
C PRO A 85 -33.82 -10.25 23.63
N LEU A 86 -33.06 -10.54 24.70
CA LEU A 86 -33.41 -10.32 26.11
C LEU A 86 -32.56 -9.25 26.82
N HIS A 87 -31.87 -8.38 26.08
CA HIS A 87 -31.44 -7.09 26.61
C HIS A 87 -32.10 -5.98 25.79
N LYS A 88 -33.44 -5.92 25.83
CA LYS A 88 -34.09 -4.63 25.73
C LYS A 88 -33.73 -3.90 27.04
N PRO A 89 -32.91 -2.84 27.05
CA PRO A 89 -33.05 -1.87 28.13
C PRO A 89 -34.51 -1.42 28.07
N ASP A 90 -35.22 -1.50 29.20
CA ASP A 90 -36.67 -1.26 29.33
C ASP A 90 -37.12 0.18 28.99
N THR A 91 -36.32 0.92 28.23
CA THR A 91 -36.55 2.32 27.84
C THR A 91 -37.15 2.47 26.44
N TRP A 92 -37.11 1.43 25.57
CA TRP A 92 -37.64 1.52 24.20
C TRP A 92 -39.07 1.00 24.00
N THR A 93 -39.74 0.52 25.04
CA THR A 93 -41.17 0.16 24.98
C THR A 93 -42.10 1.29 25.45
N ARG A 94 -41.56 2.48 25.78
CA ARG A 94 -42.35 3.64 26.22
C ARG A 94 -42.09 4.91 25.39
N GLN A 95 -42.08 4.79 24.07
CA GLN A 95 -42.30 5.96 23.19
C GLN A 95 -43.35 5.72 22.10
N GLU A 96 -43.93 4.52 21.99
CA GLU A 96 -44.90 4.18 20.94
C GLU A 96 -46.30 3.82 21.44
N THR A 97 -46.66 4.22 22.66
CA THR A 97 -48.06 4.19 23.11
C THR A 97 -48.41 5.46 23.88
N SER A 98 -48.98 6.42 23.13
CA SER A 98 -49.79 7.58 23.57
C SER A 98 -49.12 8.74 24.30
#